data_AF-A0A364GL58-F1
#
_entry.id   AF-A0A364GL58-F1
#
_cell.length_a   1.000
_cell.length_b   1.000
_cell.length_c   1.000
_cell.angle_alpha   90.00
_cell.angle_beta   90.00
_cell.angle_gamma   90.00
#
_symmetry.space_group_name_H-M   'P 1'
#
loop_
_entity.id
_entity.type
_entity.pdbx_description
1 polymer ?
#
loop_
_entity_poly.entity_id
_entity_poly.type
_entity_poly.pdbx_seq_one_letter_code
_entity_poly.pdbx_strand_id
1 'polypeptide(L)' 'MRLDAYMREHKLTQGALGAMLNPPVSQSQVSQWFRGRTSITLDQALQIQTITNGLVTPADCARVNEPEPAQVAA' A
#
# COMPACT_ATOMS: atom_id res chain seq x y z
N MET A 1 -9.85 -0.53 -0.49
CA MET A 1 -9.23 -1.83 -0.88
C MET A 1 -7.86 -1.93 -0.23
N ARG A 2 -7.38 -3.09 0.21
CA ARG A 2 -6.01 -3.18 0.74
C ARG A 2 -4.97 -2.99 -0.37
N LEU A 3 -3.84 -2.35 -0.03
CA LEU A 3 -2.76 -2.07 -0.98
C LEU A 3 -2.10 -3.37 -1.51
N ASP A 4 -1.91 -4.38 -0.67
CA ASP A 4 -1.38 -5.69 -1.09
C ASP A 4 -2.30 -6.40 -2.10
N ALA A 5 -3.62 -6.34 -1.88
CA ALA A 5 -4.60 -6.87 -2.80
C ALA A 5 -4.54 -6.16 -4.17
N TYR A 6 -4.46 -4.83 -4.16
CA TYR A 6 -4.30 -4.05 -5.39
C TYR A 6 -3.03 -4.42 -6.13
N MET A 7 -1.90 -4.49 -5.42
CA MET A 7 -0.64 -4.87 -6.03
C MET A 7 -0.68 -6.26 -6.65
N ARG A 8 -1.30 -7.23 -5.98
CA ARG A 8 -1.46 -8.60 -6.49
C ARG A 8 -2.33 -8.65 -7.75
N GLU A 9 -3.49 -8.00 -7.73
CA GLU A 9 -4.43 -7.94 -8.87
C GLU A 9 -3.78 -7.32 -10.11
N HIS A 10 -3.02 -6.24 -9.90
CA HIS A 10 -2.35 -5.50 -10.98
C HIS A 10 -0.93 -6.00 -11.29
N LYS A 11 -0.49 -7.11 -10.68
CA LYS A 11 0.86 -7.69 -10.85
C LYS A 11 1.99 -6.68 -10.58
N LEU A 12 1.76 -5.75 -9.66
CA LEU A 12 2.74 -4.74 -9.25
C LEU A 12 3.69 -5.30 -8.19
N THR A 13 4.99 -5.14 -8.43
CA THR A 13 6.00 -5.40 -7.41
C THR A 13 6.11 -4.21 -6.46
N GLN A 14 6.68 -4.44 -5.27
CA GLN A 14 6.97 -3.36 -4.32
C GLN A 14 7.93 -2.31 -4.88
N GLY A 15 8.91 -2.72 -5.70
CA GLY A 15 9.80 -1.79 -6.40
C GLY A 15 9.08 -0.98 -7.47
N ALA A 16 8.16 -1.61 -8.22
CA ALA A 16 7.36 -0.91 -9.21
C ALA A 16 6.44 0.14 -8.56
N LEU A 17 5.75 -0.21 -7.47
CA LEU A 17 4.95 0.76 -6.71
C LEU A 17 5.82 1.92 -6.20
N GLY A 18 6.97 1.62 -5.60
CA GLY A 18 7.86 2.64 -5.04
C GLY A 18 8.39 3.62 -6.09
N ALA A 19 8.65 3.13 -7.31
CA ALA A 19 9.09 3.95 -8.44
C ALA A 19 7.99 4.86 -9.02
N MET A 20 6.71 4.57 -8.75
CA MET A 20 5.58 5.39 -9.20
C MET A 20 5.33 6.61 -8.31
N LEU A 21 5.91 6.65 -7.10
CA LEU A 21 5.78 7.79 -6.18
C LEU A 21 6.77 8.91 -6.54
N ASN A 22 6.46 10.12 -6.06
CA ASN A 22 7.27 11.32 -6.24
C ASN A 22 7.45 12.06 -4.89
N PRO A 23 8.64 12.05 -4.28
CA PRO A 23 9.84 11.37 -4.74
C PRO A 23 9.68 9.83 -4.70
N PRO A 24 10.41 9.10 -5.56
CA PRO A 24 10.37 7.64 -5.56
C PRO A 24 10.93 7.08 -4.26
N VAL A 25 10.38 5.96 -3.81
CA VAL A 25 10.83 5.24 -2.61
C VAL A 25 11.40 3.88 -2.98
N SER A 26 12.29 3.37 -2.12
CA SER A 26 12.90 2.05 -2.34
C SER A 26 11.91 0.90 -2.11
N GLN A 27 12.15 -0.24 -2.75
CA GLN A 27 11.42 -1.48 -2.49
C GLN A 27 11.47 -1.87 -0.99
N SER A 28 12.62 -1.65 -0.34
CA SER A 28 12.79 -1.91 1.09
C SER A 28 11.85 -1.07 1.96
N GLN A 29 11.64 0.21 1.61
CA GLN A 29 10.69 1.07 2.32
C GLN A 29 9.26 0.56 2.16
N VAL A 30 8.87 0.16 0.95
CA VAL A 30 7.54 -0.44 0.71
C VAL A 30 7.36 -1.74 1.51
N SER A 31 8.39 -2.59 1.58
CA SER A 31 8.39 -3.80 2.42
C SER A 31 8.22 -3.49 3.90
N GLN A 32 8.86 -2.42 4.40
CA GLN A 32 8.74 -1.98 5.78
C GLN A 32 7.33 -1.51 6.15
N TRP A 33 6.57 -0.94 5.20
CA TRP A 33 5.16 -0.58 5.41
C TRP A 33 4.32 -1.81 5.76
N PHE A 34 4.39 -2.86 4.96
CA PHE A 34 3.66 -4.11 5.21
C PHE A 34 4.10 -4.83 6.49
N ARG A 35 5.33 -4.60 6.94
CA ARG A 35 5.87 -5.13 8.21
C ARG A 35 5.59 -4.23 9.42
N GLY A 36 4.95 -3.07 9.22
CA GLY A 36 4.68 -2.10 10.28
C GLY A 36 5.92 -1.46 10.90
N ARG A 37 7.07 -1.48 10.20
CA ARG A 37 8.32 -0.86 10.69
C ARG A 37 8.37 0.64 10.41
N THR A 38 7.75 1.07 9.32
CA THR A 38 7.57 2.47 8.95
C THR A 38 6.13 2.67 8.49
N SER A 39 5.60 3.88 8.70
CA SER A 39 4.27 4.24 8.20
C SER A 39 4.36 4.83 6.80
N ILE A 40 3.30 4.68 6.01
CA ILE A 40 3.08 5.44 4.79
C ILE A 40 2.73 6.88 5.21
N THR A 41 3.41 7.88 4.66
CA THR A 41 3.07 9.28 4.96
C THR A 41 1.75 9.67 4.31
N LEU A 42 1.09 10.74 4.80
CA LEU A 42 -0.16 11.22 4.17
C LEU A 42 0.04 11.56 2.69
N ASP A 43 1.15 12.20 2.35
CA ASP A 43 1.48 12.56 0.96
C ASP A 43 1.62 11.31 0.07
N GLN A 44 2.37 10.29 0.52
CA GLN A 44 2.48 9.01 -0.18
C GLN A 44 1.12 8.32 -0.33
N ALA A 45 0.27 8.39 0.69
CA ALA A 45 -1.07 7.80 0.65
C ALA A 45 -2.00 8.49 -0.36
N LEU A 46 -1.93 9.82 -0.50
CA LEU A 46 -2.67 10.56 -1.51
C LEU A 46 -2.17 10.26 -2.93
N GLN A 47 -0.86 10.09 -3.10
CA GLN A 47 -0.29 9.64 -4.37
C GLN A 47 -0.73 8.22 -4.73
N ILE A 48 -0.70 7.29 -3.78
CA ILE A 48 -1.22 5.93 -3.95
C ILE A 48 -2.70 5.97 -4.34
N GLN A 49 -3.50 6.80 -3.68
CA GLN A 49 -4.92 6.98 -4.05
C GLN A 49 -5.07 7.45 -5.50
N THR A 50 -4.23 8.38 -5.95
CA THR A 50 -4.25 8.86 -7.33
C THR A 50 -3.84 7.77 -8.31
N ILE A 51 -2.73 7.06 -8.05
CA ILE A 51 -2.22 5.95 -8.87
C ILE A 51 -3.25 4.83 -9.03
N THR A 52 -4.01 4.57 -7.96
CA THR A 52 -5.01 3.50 -7.92
C THR A 52 -6.41 3.98 -8.32
N ASN A 53 -6.57 5.20 -8.85
CA ASN A 53 -7.86 5.79 -9.18
C ASN A 53 -8.90 5.70 -8.03
N GLY A 54 -8.45 5.89 -6.80
CA GLY A 54 -9.29 5.87 -5.60
C GLY A 54 -9.54 4.49 -5.00
N LEU A 55 -9.07 3.39 -5.61
CA LEU A 55 -9.30 2.04 -5.10
C LEU A 55 -8.62 1.80 -3.74
N VAL A 56 -7.41 2.33 -3.56
CA VAL A 56 -6.69 2.34 -2.28
C VAL A 56 -6.77 3.74 -1.69
N THR A 57 -7.42 3.86 -0.52
CA THR A 57 -7.59 5.16 0.15
C THR A 57 -6.51 5.40 1.20
N PRO A 58 -6.32 6.64 1.69
CA PRO A 58 -5.42 6.90 2.82
C PRO A 58 -5.76 6.10 4.08
N ALA A 59 -7.05 5.82 4.33
CA ALA A 59 -7.48 4.96 5.43
C ALA A 59 -7.08 3.49 5.24
N ASP A 60 -7.00 3.02 3.99
CA ASP A 60 -6.45 1.69 3.69
C ASP A 60 -4.93 1.65 3.91
N CYS A 61 -4.21 2.70 3.49
CA CYS A 61 -2.77 2.84 3.71
C CYS A 61 -2.40 2.87 5.20
N ALA A 62 -3.21 3.53 6.04
CA ALA A 62 -2.99 3.59 7.49
C ALA A 62 -3.00 2.21 8.17
N ARG A 63 -3.66 1.23 7.54
CA ARG A 63 -3.88 -0.13 8.06
C ARG A 63 -3.09 -1.19 7.27
N VAL A 64 -2.11 -0.76 6.48
CA VAL A 64 -1.38 -1.64 5.54
C VAL A 64 -0.64 -2.81 6.20
N ASN A 65 -0.27 -2.67 7.47
CA ASN A 65 0.41 -3.68 8.28
C ASN A 65 -0.54 -4.56 9.10
N GLU A 66 -1.83 -4.25 9.10
CA GLU A 66 -2.80 -5.04 9.86
C GLU A 66 -2.96 -6.39 9.16
N PRO A 67 -3.12 -7.49 9.92
CA PRO A 67 -3.50 -8.77 9.33
C PRO A 67 -4.84 -8.60 8.61
N GLU A 68 -5.03 -9.32 7.50
CA GLU A 68 -6.35 -9.40 6.89
C GLU A 68 -7.32 -9.91 7.97
N PRO A 69 -8.46 -9.23 8.21
CA PRO A 69 -9.41 -9.71 9.21
C PRO A 69 -9.75 -11.15 8.82
N ALA A 70 -9.49 -12.07 9.76
CA ALA A 70 -9.87 -13.46 9.59
C ALA A 70 -11.33 -13.45 9.18
N GLN A 71 -11.63 -13.94 7.97
CA GLN A 71 -13.01 -14.18 7.57
C GLN A 71 -13.55 -15.18 8.59
N VAL A 72 -14.27 -14.67 9.59
CA VAL A 72 -15.15 -15.47 10.41
C VAL A 72 -16.21 -15.97 9.44
N ALA A 73 -15.99 -17.19 8.96
CA ALA A 73 -16.99 -17.92 8.19
C ALA A 73 -18.25 -17.99 9.05
N ALA A 74 -19.32 -17.36 8.55
CA ALA A 74 -20.68 -17.53 9.06
C ALA A 74 -21.26 -18.84 8.51
#